data_AF-A0A2N2PCM6-F1
#
_entry.id   AF-A0A2N2PCM6-F1
#
_cell.length_a   1.000
_cell.length_b   1.000
_cell.length_c   1.000
_cell.angle_alpha   90.00
_cell.angle_beta   90.00
_cell.angle_gamma   90.00
#
_symmetry.space_group_name_H-M   'P 1'
#
loop_
_entity.id
_entity.type
_entity.pdbx_description
1 polymer ?
#
loop_
_entity_poly.entity_id
_entity_poly.type
_entity_poly.pdbx_seq_one_letter_code
_entity_poly.pdbx_strand_id
1 'polypeptide(L)'
;MRKYEQNAPATEIISTRVKDQVRYVFRTPLWRKLLPLFLAGVVWIVPLVLDYISRIPAGHPAVAVIKSGVVWLADHGILQHRTVIVAWVWLALMLVWFWRELATLTVTPVSIIRKMPLLPARELKWNDADEILIEHVERIWEGKATAMRELKVYAVRRFFDLRRRRMRITNRQFEGFHQVERLAVQISVPAICRRKMAEMDRRRRPLFFSQREPGTNLRLVLYLAAIVALVMAFLLDKLWLSPTFEPYRLWTLYAAVFFGLLFVRKLFYYQVGIDRHNVYVMLNSMVLRKAPIEAISGMRSNGNKLGIEARIGRDGAEKTFFSTRRFIRNRGVLLHLIREIRDQRKRTDEKPITLVRTDIPVPVPVPAPAETMEAAVEIPETLAETPEPVEES
;
A
#
# COMPACT_ATOMS: atom_id res chain seq x y z
N MET A 1 3.52 22.73 -12.50
CA MET A 1 2.24 23.26 -11.99
C MET A 1 1.77 24.37 -12.94
N ARG A 2 0.72 24.14 -13.73
CA ARG A 2 -0.06 25.19 -14.43
C ARG A 2 -1.50 24.68 -14.64
N LYS A 3 -2.47 25.55 -14.35
CA LYS A 3 -3.91 25.55 -14.72
C LYS A 3 -4.57 24.19 -15.08
N TYR A 4 -5.20 23.57 -14.09
CA TYR A 4 -6.40 22.72 -14.23
C TYR A 4 -7.27 22.92 -12.98
N GLU A 5 -7.69 24.17 -12.79
CA GLU A 5 -8.83 24.54 -11.97
C GLU A 5 -9.92 25.06 -12.91
N GLN A 6 -11.17 25.05 -12.42
CA GLN A 6 -12.42 25.32 -13.13
C GLN A 6 -12.97 24.10 -13.93
N ASN A 7 -14.27 23.88 -13.76
CA ASN A 7 -15.14 22.92 -14.47
C ASN A 7 -14.97 21.42 -14.12
N ALA A 8 -14.89 21.09 -12.83
CA ALA A 8 -15.51 19.87 -12.33
C ALA A 8 -16.99 20.18 -12.02
N PRO A 9 -17.98 19.41 -12.51
CA PRO A 9 -19.38 19.64 -12.17
C PRO A 9 -19.56 19.50 -10.66
N ALA A 10 -20.44 20.33 -10.08
CA ALA A 10 -20.70 20.39 -8.65
C ALA A 10 -21.21 19.05 -8.13
N THR A 11 -20.27 18.19 -7.70
CA THR A 11 -20.58 16.98 -6.97
C THR A 11 -21.09 17.44 -5.61
N GLU A 12 -22.33 17.10 -5.27
CA GLU A 12 -22.98 17.55 -4.05
C GLU A 12 -22.17 17.08 -2.82
N ILE A 13 -21.33 17.96 -2.27
CA ILE A 13 -20.54 17.68 -1.06
C ILE A 13 -21.49 17.79 0.14
N ILE A 14 -22.30 16.75 0.34
CA ILE A 14 -23.16 16.62 1.51
C ILE A 14 -22.27 16.37 2.73
N SER A 15 -21.72 17.45 3.30
CA SER A 15 -21.00 17.49 4.56
C SER A 15 -21.96 17.35 5.74
N THR A 16 -22.63 16.20 5.83
CA THR A 16 -23.54 15.87 6.94
C THR A 16 -22.75 15.81 8.25
N ARG A 17 -22.84 16.89 9.05
CA ARG A 17 -22.35 16.94 10.44
C ARG A 17 -23.15 15.98 11.32
N VAL A 18 -22.78 14.70 11.29
CA VAL A 18 -23.23 13.70 12.27
C VAL A 18 -22.03 13.34 13.14
N LYS A 19 -21.86 14.12 14.21
CA LYS A 19 -20.74 14.13 15.17
C LYS A 19 -19.35 14.38 14.52
N ASP A 20 -19.02 15.67 14.34
CA ASP A 20 -17.68 16.30 14.20
C ASP A 20 -16.61 15.66 13.30
N GLN A 21 -16.98 14.72 12.43
CA GLN A 21 -16.07 14.14 11.46
C GLN A 21 -16.45 14.56 10.05
N VAL A 22 -15.51 15.19 9.34
CA VAL A 22 -15.66 15.53 7.92
C VAL A 22 -15.78 14.24 7.11
N ARG A 23 -16.97 13.97 6.58
CA ARG A 23 -17.28 12.77 5.78
C ARG A 23 -17.37 13.15 4.31
N TYR A 24 -16.51 12.56 3.49
CA TYR A 24 -16.58 12.70 2.04
C TYR A 24 -17.27 11.46 1.47
N VAL A 25 -18.43 11.64 0.83
CA VAL A 25 -19.24 10.54 0.27
C VAL A 25 -19.16 10.59 -1.25
N PHE A 26 -18.63 9.54 -1.84
CA PHE A 26 -18.49 9.37 -3.29
C PHE A 26 -19.48 8.32 -3.77
N ARG A 27 -20.25 8.69 -4.79
CA ARG A 27 -21.25 7.83 -5.44
C ARG A 27 -20.72 7.37 -6.81
N THR A 28 -21.24 6.24 -7.25
CA THR A 28 -21.14 5.79 -8.65
C THR A 28 -21.93 6.76 -9.56
N PRO A 29 -21.45 7.02 -10.79
CA PRO A 29 -22.10 7.96 -11.69
C PRO A 29 -23.46 7.47 -12.17
N LEU A 30 -24.38 8.40 -12.40
CA LEU A 30 -25.78 8.09 -12.76
C LEU A 30 -25.90 7.18 -13.99
N TRP A 31 -25.13 7.45 -15.05
CA TRP A 31 -25.17 6.63 -16.27
C TRP A 31 -24.81 5.15 -16.02
N ARG A 32 -23.95 4.83 -15.03
CA ARG A 32 -23.62 3.43 -14.68
C ARG A 32 -24.75 2.72 -13.94
N LYS A 33 -25.66 3.46 -13.31
CA LYS A 33 -26.88 2.92 -12.70
C LYS A 33 -27.97 2.75 -13.75
N LEU A 34 -28.11 3.69 -14.68
CA LEU A 34 -29.12 3.65 -15.73
C LEU A 34 -28.79 2.62 -16.83
N LEU A 35 -27.52 2.43 -17.18
CA LEU A 35 -27.11 1.49 -18.24
C LEU A 35 -27.62 0.05 -18.05
N PRO A 36 -27.45 -0.63 -16.89
CA PRO A 36 -28.00 -1.98 -16.71
C PRO A 36 -29.54 -2.00 -16.71
N LEU A 37 -30.22 -0.94 -16.26
CA LEU A 37 -31.68 -0.84 -16.34
C LEU A 37 -32.16 -0.68 -17.80
N PHE A 38 -31.48 0.15 -18.59
CA PHE A 38 -31.73 0.31 -20.02
C PHE A 38 -31.50 -1.00 -20.78
N LEU A 39 -30.36 -1.67 -20.54
CA LEU A 39 -30.05 -2.96 -21.15
C LEU A 39 -31.04 -4.05 -20.74
N ALA A 40 -31.51 -4.06 -19.49
CA ALA A 40 -32.58 -4.94 -19.07
C ALA A 40 -33.87 -4.69 -19.88
N GLY A 41 -34.27 -3.43 -20.09
CA GLY A 41 -35.40 -3.07 -20.94
C GLY A 41 -35.22 -3.56 -22.39
N VAL A 42 -34.06 -3.33 -22.99
CA VAL A 42 -33.74 -3.77 -24.37
C VAL A 42 -33.82 -5.28 -24.53
N VAL A 43 -33.33 -6.05 -23.56
CA VAL A 43 -33.40 -7.53 -23.55
C VAL A 43 -34.85 -8.04 -23.59
N TRP A 44 -35.79 -7.32 -22.96
CA TRP A 44 -37.21 -7.69 -22.95
C TRP A 44 -37.98 -7.34 -24.23
N ILE A 45 -37.43 -6.50 -25.12
CA ILE A 45 -38.07 -6.14 -26.39
C ILE A 45 -38.31 -7.40 -27.23
N VAL A 46 -37.35 -8.32 -27.32
CA VAL A 46 -37.48 -9.52 -28.19
C VAL A 46 -38.60 -10.47 -27.72
N PRO A 47 -38.69 -10.88 -26.43
CA PRO A 47 -39.84 -11.64 -25.93
C PRO A 47 -41.19 -10.91 -26.11
N LEU A 48 -41.25 -9.60 -25.85
CA LEU A 48 -42.48 -8.82 -25.97
C LEU A 48 -42.94 -8.68 -27.42
N VAL A 49 -42.03 -8.51 -28.37
CA VAL A 49 -42.35 -8.49 -29.81
C VAL A 49 -42.87 -9.86 -30.27
N LEU A 50 -42.26 -10.96 -29.81
CA LEU A 50 -42.74 -12.31 -30.12
C LEU A 50 -44.15 -12.58 -29.56
N ASP A 51 -44.41 -12.19 -28.31
CA ASP A 51 -45.73 -12.31 -27.66
C ASP A 51 -46.78 -11.34 -28.22
N TYR A 52 -46.37 -10.18 -28.73
CA TYR A 52 -47.27 -9.29 -29.45
C TYR A 52 -47.69 -9.90 -30.79
N ILE A 53 -46.73 -10.42 -31.58
CA ILE A 53 -46.99 -11.02 -32.90
C ILE A 53 -47.89 -12.26 -32.81
N SER A 54 -47.72 -13.11 -31.80
CA SER A 54 -48.56 -14.30 -31.62
C SER A 54 -50.04 -13.98 -31.35
N ARG A 55 -50.36 -12.72 -30.98
CA ARG A 55 -51.73 -12.22 -30.75
C ARG A 55 -52.34 -11.52 -31.96
N ILE A 56 -51.57 -11.24 -33.02
CA ILE A 56 -52.09 -10.53 -34.20
C ILE A 56 -52.69 -11.55 -35.19
N PRO A 57 -53.92 -11.35 -35.69
CA PRO A 57 -54.49 -12.23 -36.71
C PRO A 57 -53.65 -12.20 -38.00
N ALA A 58 -53.52 -13.37 -38.63
CA ALA A 58 -52.49 -13.67 -39.65
C ALA A 58 -52.47 -12.77 -40.91
N GLY A 59 -53.54 -12.00 -41.16
CA GLY A 59 -53.70 -11.09 -42.30
C GLY A 59 -53.31 -9.62 -42.07
N HIS A 60 -52.83 -9.23 -40.88
CA HIS A 60 -52.49 -7.82 -40.62
C HIS A 60 -51.16 -7.42 -41.29
N PRO A 61 -51.07 -6.31 -42.04
CA PRO A 61 -49.90 -5.98 -42.87
C PRO A 61 -48.60 -5.78 -42.10
N ALA A 62 -48.66 -5.30 -40.85
CA ALA A 62 -47.49 -5.17 -39.98
C ALA A 62 -46.80 -6.52 -39.67
N VAL A 63 -47.51 -7.65 -39.80
CA VAL A 63 -46.98 -8.99 -39.55
C VAL A 63 -46.02 -9.41 -40.68
N ALA A 64 -46.18 -8.91 -41.91
CA ALA A 64 -45.35 -9.31 -43.05
C ALA A 64 -43.87 -8.91 -42.90
N VAL A 65 -43.61 -7.67 -42.45
CA VAL A 65 -42.24 -7.16 -42.26
C VAL A 65 -41.54 -7.89 -41.09
N ILE A 66 -42.25 -8.13 -39.98
CA ILE A 66 -41.67 -8.72 -38.78
C ILE A 66 -41.58 -10.26 -38.89
N LYS A 67 -42.42 -10.91 -39.72
CA LYS A 67 -42.32 -12.34 -40.03
C LYS A 67 -40.94 -12.73 -40.54
N SER A 68 -40.25 -11.90 -41.33
CA SER A 68 -38.93 -12.24 -41.87
C SER A 68 -37.90 -12.61 -40.79
N GLY A 69 -37.81 -11.83 -39.70
CA GLY A 69 -36.92 -12.11 -38.57
C GLY A 69 -37.42 -13.20 -37.63
N VAL A 70 -38.75 -13.32 -37.46
CA VAL A 70 -39.36 -14.31 -36.55
C VAL A 70 -39.42 -15.71 -37.16
N VAL A 71 -39.66 -15.83 -38.47
CA VAL A 71 -39.56 -17.09 -39.21
C VAL A 71 -38.12 -17.60 -39.16
N TRP A 72 -37.12 -16.73 -39.39
CA TRP A 72 -35.71 -17.11 -39.22
C TRP A 72 -35.40 -17.65 -37.81
N LEU A 73 -35.92 -17.02 -36.75
CA LEU A 73 -35.81 -17.51 -35.36
C LEU A 73 -36.51 -18.88 -35.14
N ALA A 74 -37.69 -19.07 -35.73
CA ALA A 74 -38.47 -20.30 -35.62
C ALA A 74 -37.83 -21.47 -36.38
N ASP A 75 -37.32 -21.21 -37.60
CA ASP A 75 -36.61 -22.18 -38.45
C ASP A 75 -35.32 -22.68 -37.78
N HIS A 76 -34.67 -21.85 -36.95
CA HIS A 76 -33.52 -22.23 -36.12
C HIS A 76 -33.90 -22.92 -34.78
N GLY A 77 -35.17 -23.29 -34.58
CA GLY A 77 -35.64 -24.03 -33.41
C GLY A 77 -35.63 -23.23 -32.10
N ILE A 78 -35.64 -21.90 -32.17
CA ILE A 78 -35.63 -21.02 -31.00
C ILE A 78 -37.06 -20.81 -30.51
N LEU A 79 -37.56 -21.82 -29.78
CA LEU A 79 -38.87 -21.82 -29.14
C LEU A 79 -39.03 -20.63 -28.17
N GLN A 80 -40.21 -20.01 -28.14
CA GLN A 80 -40.52 -18.80 -27.36
C GLN A 80 -40.19 -18.92 -25.86
N HIS A 81 -40.28 -20.13 -25.28
CA HIS A 81 -39.86 -20.34 -23.88
C HIS A 81 -38.35 -20.13 -23.67
N ARG A 82 -37.51 -20.43 -24.68
CA ARG A 82 -36.05 -20.26 -24.60
C ARG A 82 -35.66 -18.80 -24.60
N THR A 83 -36.31 -17.95 -25.42
CA THR A 83 -36.03 -16.50 -25.42
C THR A 83 -36.44 -15.84 -24.12
N VAL A 84 -37.56 -16.26 -23.52
CA VAL A 84 -37.99 -15.81 -22.18
C VAL A 84 -36.99 -16.23 -21.10
N ILE A 85 -36.52 -17.48 -21.09
CA ILE A 85 -35.50 -17.94 -20.13
C ILE A 85 -34.19 -17.15 -20.29
N VAL A 86 -33.72 -16.94 -21.52
CA VAL A 86 -32.53 -16.14 -21.81
C VAL A 86 -32.71 -14.69 -21.32
N ALA A 87 -33.88 -14.08 -21.54
CA ALA A 87 -34.19 -12.74 -21.06
C ALA A 87 -34.17 -12.66 -19.52
N TRP A 88 -34.71 -13.66 -18.81
CA TRP A 88 -34.62 -13.75 -17.35
C TRP A 88 -33.19 -13.88 -16.83
N VAL A 89 -32.35 -14.70 -17.45
CA VAL A 89 -30.93 -14.84 -17.09
C VAL A 89 -30.19 -13.50 -17.27
N TRP A 90 -30.40 -12.83 -18.41
CA TRP A 90 -29.83 -11.50 -18.65
C TRP A 90 -30.35 -10.45 -17.67
N LEU A 91 -31.66 -10.43 -17.37
CA LEU A 91 -32.24 -9.55 -16.35
C LEU A 91 -31.56 -9.76 -14.99
N ALA A 92 -31.38 -11.01 -14.55
CA ALA A 92 -30.70 -11.32 -13.30
C ALA A 92 -29.25 -10.81 -13.28
N LEU A 93 -28.50 -10.99 -14.37
CA LEU A 93 -27.15 -10.45 -14.51
C LEU A 93 -27.12 -8.91 -14.48
N MET A 94 -28.08 -8.25 -15.14
CA MET A 94 -28.21 -6.79 -15.13
C MET A 94 -28.61 -6.25 -13.75
N LEU A 95 -29.48 -6.95 -13.01
CA LEU A 95 -29.84 -6.61 -11.63
C LEU A 95 -28.63 -6.76 -10.68
N VAL A 96 -27.84 -7.83 -10.82
CA VAL A 96 -26.59 -8.02 -10.05
C VAL A 96 -25.56 -6.92 -10.38
N TRP A 97 -25.49 -6.48 -11.64
CA TRP A 97 -24.64 -5.35 -12.03
C TRP A 97 -25.16 -4.02 -11.45
N PHE A 98 -26.45 -3.71 -11.62
CA PHE A 98 -27.09 -2.53 -11.04
C PHE A 98 -26.84 -2.43 -9.53
N TRP A 99 -27.09 -3.51 -8.80
CA TRP A 99 -26.86 -3.58 -7.34
C TRP A 99 -25.39 -3.35 -6.96
N ARG A 100 -24.42 -3.82 -7.76
CA ARG A 100 -22.99 -3.51 -7.56
C ARG A 100 -22.67 -2.04 -7.81
N GLU A 101 -23.37 -1.39 -8.74
CA GLU A 101 -23.27 0.04 -9.01
C GLU A 101 -24.08 0.90 -8.01
N LEU A 102 -24.80 0.32 -7.04
CA LEU A 102 -25.33 1.05 -5.86
C LEU A 102 -24.30 1.21 -4.73
N ALA A 103 -23.05 0.76 -4.93
CA ALA A 103 -22.00 0.90 -3.93
C ALA A 103 -21.67 2.38 -3.66
N THR A 104 -21.51 2.73 -2.38
CA THR A 104 -21.05 4.06 -1.95
C THR A 104 -19.70 3.94 -1.25
N LEU A 105 -18.82 4.92 -1.48
CA LEU A 105 -17.52 5.02 -0.83
C LEU A 105 -17.54 6.22 0.11
N THR A 106 -17.32 6.00 1.39
CA THR A 106 -17.17 7.06 2.39
C THR A 106 -15.71 7.13 2.82
N VAL A 107 -15.09 8.30 2.65
CA VAL A 107 -13.76 8.61 3.18
C VAL A 107 -13.94 9.47 4.43
N THR A 108 -13.37 9.03 5.54
CA THR A 108 -13.34 9.75 6.82
C THR A 108 -11.88 9.95 7.27
N PRO A 109 -11.61 10.80 8.28
CA PRO A 109 -10.26 10.96 8.82
C PRO A 109 -9.71 9.69 9.50
N VAL A 110 -10.58 8.73 9.86
CA VAL A 110 -10.22 7.52 10.61
C VAL A 110 -10.17 6.28 9.72
N SER A 111 -11.07 6.18 8.73
CA SER A 111 -11.19 5.01 7.86
C SER A 111 -11.78 5.31 6.48
N ILE A 112 -11.55 4.39 5.55
CA ILE A 112 -12.23 4.31 4.27
C ILE A 112 -13.23 3.15 4.29
N ILE A 113 -14.50 3.46 4.01
CA ILE A 113 -15.62 2.53 4.14
C ILE A 113 -16.28 2.38 2.77
N ARG A 114 -16.37 1.15 2.26
CA ARG A 114 -17.19 0.83 1.09
C ARG A 114 -18.46 0.12 1.54
N LYS A 115 -19.61 0.78 1.36
CA LYS A 115 -20.94 0.22 1.64
C LYS A 115 -21.58 -0.30 0.35
N MET A 116 -22.37 -1.36 0.47
CA MET A 116 -23.22 -1.94 -0.57
C MET A 116 -24.58 -2.21 0.06
N PRO A 117 -25.70 -2.24 -0.68
CA PRO A 117 -27.03 -2.24 -0.06
C PRO A 117 -27.33 -3.44 0.84
N LEU A 118 -26.82 -4.64 0.51
CA LEU A 118 -27.12 -5.90 1.20
C LEU A 118 -25.86 -6.67 1.68
N LEU A 119 -24.68 -6.03 1.65
CA LEU A 119 -23.44 -6.65 2.14
C LEU A 119 -22.84 -5.84 3.30
N PRO A 120 -22.20 -6.50 4.28
CA PRO A 120 -21.56 -5.81 5.38
C PRO A 120 -20.55 -4.78 4.88
N ALA A 121 -20.58 -3.60 5.50
CA ALA A 121 -19.72 -2.48 5.13
C ALA A 121 -18.24 -2.88 5.25
N ARG A 122 -17.49 -2.74 4.15
CA ARG A 122 -16.06 -3.03 4.13
C ARG A 122 -15.31 -1.79 4.60
N GLU A 123 -15.03 -1.73 5.90
CA GLU A 123 -14.16 -0.72 6.50
C GLU A 123 -12.68 -1.13 6.41
N LEU A 124 -11.82 -0.14 6.16
CA LEU A 124 -10.38 -0.21 6.38
C LEU A 124 -9.93 1.06 7.11
N LYS A 125 -9.46 0.91 8.36
CA LYS A 125 -8.93 2.02 9.16
C LYS A 125 -7.59 2.48 8.60
N TRP A 126 -7.31 3.78 8.59
CA TRP A 126 -6.03 4.31 8.09
C TRP A 126 -4.84 3.86 8.95
N ASN A 127 -5.05 3.69 10.26
CA ASN A 127 -4.07 3.10 11.18
C ASN A 127 -3.75 1.63 10.84
N ASP A 128 -4.67 0.91 10.19
CA ASP A 128 -4.49 -0.46 9.69
C ASP A 128 -3.92 -0.49 8.26
N ALA A 129 -3.84 0.63 7.54
CA ALA A 129 -3.24 0.67 6.20
C ALA A 129 -1.71 0.53 6.29
N ASP A 130 -1.08 -0.25 5.42
CA ASP A 130 0.39 -0.43 5.38
C ASP A 130 1.01 -0.08 4.04
N GLU A 131 0.27 -0.16 2.95
CA GLU A 131 0.75 0.28 1.64
C GLU A 131 -0.36 0.94 0.85
N ILE A 132 -0.02 2.07 0.22
CA ILE A 132 -0.89 2.76 -0.71
C ILE A 132 -0.19 2.93 -2.02
N LEU A 133 -0.90 2.52 -3.05
CA LEU A 133 -0.38 2.37 -4.38
C LEU A 133 -1.39 2.94 -5.37
N ILE A 134 -0.88 3.78 -6.26
CA ILE A 134 -1.63 4.33 -7.38
C ILE A 134 -0.99 3.74 -8.64
N GLU A 135 -1.63 2.72 -9.21
CA GLU A 135 -1.20 2.11 -10.47
C GLU A 135 -1.90 2.82 -11.64
N HIS A 136 -1.13 3.10 -12.70
CA HIS A 136 -1.67 3.43 -14.00
C HIS A 136 -1.65 2.14 -14.81
N VAL A 137 -2.84 1.63 -15.12
CA VAL A 137 -3.04 0.39 -15.87
C VAL A 137 -3.31 0.79 -17.31
N GLU A 138 -2.24 0.84 -18.10
CA GLU A 138 -2.32 0.86 -19.56
C GLU A 138 -2.64 -0.58 -20.01
N ARG A 139 -3.80 -0.77 -20.63
CA ARG A 139 -4.14 -2.04 -21.30
C ARG A 139 -3.75 -1.91 -22.76
N ILE A 140 -3.11 -2.94 -23.29
CA ILE A 140 -2.58 -3.00 -24.67
C ILE A 140 -3.66 -2.63 -25.72
N TRP A 141 -4.94 -2.88 -25.41
CA TRP A 141 -6.10 -2.66 -26.28
C TRP A 141 -6.95 -1.42 -25.94
N GLU A 142 -6.63 -0.66 -24.88
CA GLU A 142 -7.35 0.57 -24.51
C GLU A 142 -6.38 1.76 -24.66
N GLY A 143 -6.61 2.61 -25.68
CA GLY A 143 -5.71 3.71 -26.03
C GLY A 143 -5.47 4.75 -24.92
N LYS A 144 -4.51 5.65 -25.12
CA LYS A 144 -4.05 6.61 -24.09
C LYS A 144 -5.19 7.44 -23.44
N ALA A 145 -6.27 7.71 -24.17
CA ALA A 145 -7.46 8.42 -23.66
C ALA A 145 -8.23 7.66 -22.57
N THR A 146 -8.10 6.33 -22.49
CA THR A 146 -8.84 5.46 -21.56
C THR A 146 -7.98 4.91 -20.42
N ALA A 147 -6.78 5.44 -20.19
CA ALA A 147 -5.85 5.00 -19.14
C ALA A 147 -6.54 4.76 -17.78
N MET A 148 -6.54 3.50 -17.32
CA MET A 148 -7.26 3.10 -16.12
C MET A 148 -6.40 3.35 -14.89
N ARG A 149 -6.77 4.35 -14.08
CA ARG A 149 -6.08 4.68 -12.83
C ARG A 149 -6.71 3.92 -11.66
N GLU A 150 -5.88 3.28 -10.85
CA GLU A 150 -6.32 2.42 -9.75
C GLU A 150 -5.60 2.74 -8.44
N LEU A 151 -6.40 3.01 -7.40
CA LEU A 151 -5.96 3.13 -6.01
C LEU A 151 -6.13 1.78 -5.31
N LYS A 152 -5.01 1.22 -4.83
CA LYS A 152 -4.95 0.04 -3.96
C LYS A 152 -4.46 0.46 -2.58
N VAL A 153 -5.32 0.36 -1.58
CA VAL A 153 -4.95 0.50 -0.16
C VAL A 153 -4.87 -0.90 0.45
N TYR A 154 -3.70 -1.30 0.90
CA TYR A 154 -3.47 -2.62 1.51
C TYR A 154 -3.35 -2.48 3.03
N ALA A 155 -4.03 -3.36 3.77
CA ALA A 155 -3.92 -3.43 5.23
C ALA A 155 -2.56 -3.97 5.69
N VAL A 156 -2.23 -3.83 6.97
CA VAL A 156 -1.19 -4.64 7.64
C VAL A 156 -1.53 -6.12 7.46
N ARG A 157 -0.54 -6.95 7.12
CA ARG A 157 -0.73 -8.40 7.07
C ARG A 157 -0.77 -8.94 8.50
N ARG A 158 -1.92 -9.46 8.93
CA ARG A 158 -2.05 -10.22 10.19
C ARG A 158 -1.50 -11.63 9.98
N PHE A 159 -0.96 -12.24 11.03
CA PHE A 159 -0.26 -13.53 10.95
C PHE A 159 -1.10 -14.64 10.30
N PHE A 160 -2.40 -14.70 10.65
CA PHE A 160 -3.36 -15.68 10.12
C PHE A 160 -4.06 -15.28 8.80
N ASP A 161 -3.85 -14.07 8.27
CA ASP A 161 -4.47 -13.66 7.00
C ASP A 161 -3.65 -14.22 5.81
N LEU A 162 -4.07 -15.38 5.28
CA LEU A 162 -3.55 -15.97 4.03
C LEU A 162 -3.56 -14.98 2.85
N ARG A 163 -4.58 -14.11 2.80
CA ARG A 163 -4.71 -13.03 1.81
C ARG A 163 -4.77 -11.68 2.51
N ARG A 164 -3.74 -10.86 2.29
CA ARG A 164 -3.66 -9.48 2.78
C ARG A 164 -4.90 -8.67 2.34
N ARG A 165 -5.70 -8.20 3.29
CA ARG A 165 -6.89 -7.37 3.03
C ARG A 165 -6.50 -6.14 2.22
N ARG A 166 -7.29 -5.80 1.19
CA ARG A 166 -7.06 -4.64 0.32
C ARG A 166 -8.37 -3.97 -0.08
N MET A 167 -8.40 -2.64 -0.08
CA MET A 167 -9.41 -1.83 -0.74
C MET A 167 -8.93 -1.50 -2.16
N ARG A 168 -9.73 -1.85 -3.16
CA ARG A 168 -9.49 -1.57 -4.59
C ARG A 168 -10.53 -0.57 -5.07
N ILE A 169 -10.07 0.56 -5.60
CA ILE A 169 -10.90 1.65 -6.12
C ILE A 169 -10.32 2.05 -7.48
N THR A 170 -11.17 2.16 -8.50
CA THR A 170 -10.74 2.50 -9.88
C THR A 170 -11.39 3.80 -10.34
N ASN A 171 -10.74 4.55 -11.23
CA ASN A 171 -11.24 5.84 -11.72
C ASN A 171 -12.64 5.78 -12.33
N ARG A 172 -13.01 4.66 -12.98
CA ARG A 172 -14.36 4.46 -13.54
C ARG A 172 -15.45 4.09 -12.50
N GLN A 173 -15.11 3.82 -11.24
CA GLN A 173 -16.09 3.39 -10.23
C GLN A 173 -16.82 4.55 -9.55
N PHE A 174 -16.15 5.67 -9.27
CA PHE A 174 -16.74 6.76 -8.48
C PHE A 174 -16.48 8.10 -9.15
N GLU A 175 -17.49 8.97 -9.10
CA GLU A 175 -17.30 10.39 -9.42
C GLU A 175 -16.29 10.99 -8.43
N GLY A 176 -15.48 11.95 -8.87
CA GLY A 176 -14.47 12.56 -8.02
C GLY A 176 -13.29 11.65 -7.61
N PHE A 177 -12.97 10.58 -8.35
CA PHE A 177 -11.84 9.67 -8.01
C PHE A 177 -10.52 10.39 -7.66
N HIS A 178 -10.18 11.50 -8.34
CA HIS A 178 -8.98 12.26 -8.01
C HIS A 178 -9.04 12.94 -6.63
N GLN A 179 -10.22 13.29 -6.13
CA GLN A 179 -10.40 13.76 -4.76
C GLN A 179 -10.25 12.60 -3.77
N VAL A 180 -10.83 11.42 -4.07
CA VAL A 180 -10.62 10.18 -3.28
C VAL A 180 -9.14 9.87 -3.16
N GLU A 181 -8.39 9.95 -4.26
CA GLU A 181 -6.95 9.71 -4.31
C GLU A 181 -6.17 10.72 -3.47
N ARG A 182 -6.45 12.03 -3.62
CA ARG A 182 -5.82 13.09 -2.83
C ARG A 182 -6.09 12.91 -1.33
N LEU A 183 -7.35 12.73 -0.94
CA LEU A 183 -7.75 12.51 0.46
C LEU A 183 -7.12 11.24 1.03
N ALA A 184 -7.13 10.15 0.28
CA ALA A 184 -6.49 8.91 0.68
C ALA A 184 -5.00 9.16 0.96
N VAL A 185 -4.24 9.74 0.04
CA VAL A 185 -2.81 10.05 0.24
C VAL A 185 -2.59 11.00 1.42
N GLN A 186 -3.37 12.07 1.52
CA GLN A 186 -3.23 13.11 2.55
C GLN A 186 -3.48 12.58 3.98
N ILE A 187 -4.47 11.71 4.18
CA ILE A 187 -4.79 11.16 5.50
C ILE A 187 -3.87 9.99 5.84
N SER A 188 -3.64 9.11 4.87
CA SER A 188 -2.96 7.83 5.11
C SER A 188 -1.45 7.92 5.22
N VAL A 189 -0.79 8.77 4.44
CA VAL A 189 0.69 8.84 4.45
C VAL A 189 1.16 9.27 5.84
N PRO A 190 0.61 10.34 6.47
CA PRO A 190 0.92 10.67 7.86
C PRO A 190 0.57 9.54 8.84
N ALA A 191 -0.56 8.85 8.68
CA ALA A 191 -0.96 7.75 9.56
C ALA A 191 0.03 6.56 9.50
N ILE A 192 0.44 6.16 8.29
CA ILE A 192 1.47 5.12 8.08
C ILE A 192 2.82 5.59 8.63
N CYS A 193 3.20 6.85 8.41
CA CYS A 193 4.44 7.43 8.95
C CYS A 193 4.46 7.39 10.48
N ARG A 194 3.41 7.86 11.16
CA ARG A 194 3.30 7.80 12.63
C ARG A 194 3.43 6.38 13.17
N ARG A 195 2.74 5.40 12.56
CA ARG A 195 2.87 3.99 12.96
C ARG A 195 4.28 3.46 12.71
N LYS A 196 4.89 3.80 11.57
CA LYS A 196 6.26 3.39 11.23
C LYS A 196 7.29 4.01 12.16
N MET A 197 7.12 5.26 12.55
CA MET A 197 7.96 5.94 13.56
C MET A 197 7.83 5.24 14.91
N ALA A 198 6.61 4.95 15.39
CA ALA A 198 6.41 4.15 16.60
C ALA A 198 6.96 2.71 16.50
N GLU A 199 6.95 2.08 15.32
CA GLU A 199 7.56 0.77 15.07
C GLU A 199 9.10 0.85 15.14
N MET A 200 9.70 1.89 14.58
CA MET A 200 11.14 2.19 14.63
C MET A 200 11.59 2.42 16.07
N ASP A 201 10.85 3.24 16.83
CA ASP A 201 11.12 3.57 18.23
C ASP A 201 11.07 2.33 19.12
N ARG A 202 10.04 1.51 18.97
CA ARG A 202 9.87 0.24 19.71
C ARG A 202 10.93 -0.79 19.37
N ARG A 203 11.36 -0.88 18.11
CA ARG A 203 12.33 -1.89 17.65
C ARG A 203 13.79 -1.46 17.74
N ARG A 204 14.07 -0.17 17.87
CA ARG A 204 15.42 0.44 17.78
C ARG A 204 16.20 -0.05 16.54
N ARG A 205 15.50 -0.27 15.42
CA ARG A 205 16.04 -0.79 14.16
C ARG A 205 15.58 0.08 12.99
N PRO A 206 16.42 0.27 11.95
CA PRO A 206 16.04 1.04 10.77
C PRO A 206 14.84 0.43 10.04
N LEU A 207 14.00 1.30 9.50
CA LEU A 207 12.87 0.95 8.64
C LEU A 207 13.34 0.78 7.20
N PHE A 208 13.03 -0.36 6.59
CA PHE A 208 13.44 -0.66 5.21
C PHE A 208 12.33 -0.39 4.20
N PHE A 209 12.67 0.36 3.14
CA PHE A 209 11.81 0.65 2.00
C PHE A 209 12.38 -0.04 0.76
N SER A 210 11.63 -1.04 0.28
CA SER A 210 12.05 -1.96 -0.77
C SER A 210 11.56 -1.51 -2.15
N GLN A 211 12.33 -1.77 -3.21
CA GLN A 211 11.89 -1.52 -4.59
C GLN A 211 10.77 -2.50 -5.01
N ARG A 212 9.69 -2.00 -5.60
CA ARG A 212 8.57 -2.85 -6.06
C ARG A 212 9.01 -3.66 -7.28
N GLU A 213 9.19 -4.96 -7.11
CA GLU A 213 9.39 -5.89 -8.23
C GLU A 213 8.05 -6.45 -8.71
N PRO A 214 7.67 -6.31 -10.00
CA PRO A 214 6.50 -6.98 -10.52
C PRO A 214 6.70 -8.50 -10.53
N GLY A 215 5.71 -9.27 -10.07
CA GLY A 215 5.70 -10.73 -10.16
C GLY A 215 6.65 -11.48 -9.21
N THR A 216 7.06 -10.88 -8.09
CA THR A 216 8.09 -11.43 -7.17
C THR A 216 7.81 -12.87 -6.73
N ASN A 217 6.55 -13.21 -6.43
CA ASN A 217 6.17 -14.54 -5.97
C ASN A 217 6.25 -15.60 -7.08
N LEU A 218 5.75 -15.30 -8.28
CA LEU A 218 5.82 -16.24 -9.41
C LEU A 218 7.27 -16.50 -9.81
N ARG A 219 8.10 -15.44 -9.85
CA ARG A 219 9.54 -15.60 -10.11
C ARG A 219 10.26 -16.37 -9.02
N LEU A 220 9.91 -16.17 -7.74
CA LEU A 220 10.47 -16.96 -6.63
C LEU A 220 10.15 -18.46 -6.81
N VAL A 221 8.91 -18.81 -7.15
CA VAL A 221 8.51 -20.19 -7.42
C VAL A 221 9.27 -20.76 -8.61
N LEU A 222 9.43 -20.00 -9.70
CA LEU A 222 10.22 -20.41 -10.86
C LEU A 222 11.72 -20.59 -10.54
N TYR A 223 12.32 -19.70 -9.73
CA TYR A 223 13.70 -19.86 -9.27
C TYR A 223 13.86 -21.10 -8.39
N LEU A 224 12.93 -21.35 -7.46
CA LEU A 224 12.98 -22.51 -6.59
C LEU A 224 12.80 -23.81 -7.39
N ALA A 225 11.87 -23.84 -8.34
CA ALA A 225 11.68 -24.95 -9.26
C ALA A 225 12.92 -25.21 -10.13
N ALA A 226 13.58 -24.16 -10.64
CA ALA A 226 14.82 -24.29 -11.42
C ALA A 226 15.99 -24.81 -10.57
N ILE A 227 16.13 -24.36 -9.32
CA ILE A 227 17.16 -24.87 -8.39
C ILE A 227 16.87 -26.34 -8.04
N VAL A 228 15.62 -26.69 -7.73
CA VAL A 228 15.24 -28.09 -7.46
C VAL A 228 15.47 -28.96 -8.69
N ALA A 229 15.14 -28.49 -9.90
CA ALA A 229 15.41 -29.23 -11.13
C ALA A 229 16.92 -29.45 -11.37
N LEU A 230 17.76 -28.44 -11.11
CA LEU A 230 19.21 -28.57 -11.22
C LEU A 230 19.79 -29.54 -10.19
N VAL A 231 19.34 -29.46 -8.92
CA VAL A 231 19.77 -30.35 -7.85
C VAL A 231 19.32 -31.79 -8.12
N MET A 232 18.09 -31.98 -8.61
CA MET A 232 17.58 -33.29 -9.02
C MET A 232 18.34 -33.84 -10.23
N ALA A 233 18.70 -33.00 -11.21
CA ALA A 233 19.53 -33.41 -12.35
C ALA A 233 20.94 -33.85 -11.91
N PHE A 234 21.52 -33.22 -10.89
CA PHE A 234 22.84 -33.58 -10.35
C PHE A 234 22.79 -34.83 -9.45
N LEU A 235 21.73 -35.02 -8.66
CA LEU A 235 21.58 -36.17 -7.77
C LEU A 235 21.03 -37.43 -8.48
N LEU A 236 20.26 -37.27 -9.55
CA LEU A 236 19.71 -38.37 -10.36
C LEU A 236 20.51 -38.55 -11.65
N ASP A 237 21.80 -38.84 -11.48
CA ASP A 237 22.77 -39.07 -12.56
C ASP A 237 22.22 -40.07 -13.62
N LYS A 238 21.49 -41.10 -13.16
CA LYS A 238 20.80 -42.09 -14.00
C LYS A 238 19.67 -41.53 -14.88
N LEU A 239 18.92 -40.52 -14.42
CA LEU A 239 17.92 -39.85 -15.27
C LEU A 239 18.60 -38.89 -16.25
N TRP A 240 19.60 -38.14 -15.78
CA TRP A 240 20.32 -37.20 -16.62
C TRP A 240 21.00 -37.89 -17.80
N LEU A 241 21.66 -39.03 -17.55
CA LEU A 241 22.30 -39.87 -18.57
C LEU A 241 21.32 -40.66 -19.47
N SER A 242 20.01 -40.69 -19.18
CA SER A 242 19.05 -41.44 -20.00
C SER A 242 18.92 -40.86 -21.43
N PRO A 243 18.73 -41.71 -22.47
CA PRO A 243 18.54 -41.24 -23.85
C PRO A 243 17.31 -40.35 -24.01
N THR A 244 16.25 -40.66 -23.25
CA THR A 244 14.97 -39.93 -23.28
C THR A 244 15.10 -38.45 -22.87
N PHE A 245 16.11 -38.11 -22.07
CA PHE A 245 16.34 -36.75 -21.60
C PHE A 245 17.40 -35.97 -22.41
N GLU A 246 18.14 -36.66 -23.28
CA GLU A 246 19.24 -36.11 -24.08
C GLU A 246 18.89 -34.79 -24.83
N PRO A 247 17.80 -34.69 -25.62
CA PRO A 247 17.48 -33.44 -26.32
C PRO A 247 17.10 -32.27 -25.40
N TYR A 248 16.80 -32.54 -24.12
CA TYR A 248 16.40 -31.54 -23.14
C TYR A 248 17.53 -31.10 -22.20
N ARG A 249 18.70 -31.76 -22.21
CA ARG A 249 19.85 -31.43 -21.34
C ARG A 249 20.31 -29.98 -21.52
N LEU A 250 20.56 -29.57 -22.76
CA LEU A 250 21.01 -28.22 -23.10
C LEU A 250 19.97 -27.15 -22.71
N TRP A 251 18.69 -27.37 -23.01
CA TRP A 251 17.61 -26.46 -22.61
C TRP A 251 17.48 -26.33 -21.10
N THR A 252 17.63 -27.43 -20.37
CA THR A 252 17.60 -27.45 -18.90
C THR A 252 18.79 -26.68 -18.32
N LEU A 253 19.99 -26.86 -18.89
CA LEU A 253 21.20 -26.12 -18.51
C LEU A 253 21.05 -24.62 -18.77
N TYR A 254 20.58 -24.23 -19.97
CA TYR A 254 20.32 -22.82 -20.29
C TYR A 254 19.26 -22.20 -19.38
N ALA A 255 18.17 -22.92 -19.09
CA ALA A 255 17.17 -22.47 -18.14
C ALA A 255 17.78 -22.27 -16.74
N ALA A 256 18.57 -23.23 -16.23
CA ALA A 256 19.20 -23.13 -14.93
C ALA A 256 20.21 -21.97 -14.85
N VAL A 257 21.05 -21.76 -15.87
CA VAL A 257 21.98 -20.62 -15.96
C VAL A 257 21.21 -19.29 -16.02
N PHE A 258 20.14 -19.21 -16.82
CA PHE A 258 19.31 -18.01 -16.94
C PHE A 258 18.59 -17.68 -15.63
N PHE A 259 17.94 -18.66 -14.98
CA PHE A 259 17.29 -18.48 -13.69
C PHE A 259 18.31 -18.20 -12.57
N GLY A 260 19.50 -18.80 -12.63
CA GLY A 260 20.62 -18.53 -11.72
C GLY A 260 21.14 -17.10 -11.84
N LEU A 261 21.41 -16.61 -13.05
CA LEU A 261 21.80 -15.22 -13.30
C LEU A 261 20.71 -14.23 -12.84
N LEU A 262 19.43 -14.54 -13.07
CA LEU A 262 18.32 -13.74 -12.58
C LEU A 262 18.19 -13.76 -11.04
N PHE A 263 18.50 -14.88 -10.39
CA PHE A 263 18.56 -15.01 -8.93
C PHE A 263 19.75 -14.20 -8.36
N VAL A 264 20.94 -14.32 -8.93
CA VAL A 264 22.11 -13.48 -8.59
C VAL A 264 21.78 -11.99 -8.75
N ARG A 265 21.10 -11.61 -9.84
CA ARG A 265 20.63 -10.21 -10.03
C ARG A 265 19.61 -9.76 -8.98
N LYS A 266 18.89 -10.69 -8.34
CA LYS A 266 17.98 -10.41 -7.20
C LYS A 266 18.76 -10.26 -5.89
N LEU A 267 19.93 -10.88 -5.73
CA LEU A 267 20.82 -10.62 -4.60
C LEU A 267 21.38 -9.18 -4.66
N PHE A 268 21.59 -8.62 -5.84
CA PHE A 268 22.01 -7.21 -6.01
C PHE A 268 20.87 -6.18 -5.87
N TYR A 269 20.07 -6.31 -4.80
CA TYR A 269 18.86 -5.51 -4.59
C TYR A 269 19.06 -4.40 -3.56
N TYR A 270 19.03 -3.15 -4.05
CA TYR A 270 19.20 -1.95 -3.23
C TYR A 270 17.90 -1.56 -2.50
N GLN A 271 18.02 -1.37 -1.19
CA GLN A 271 16.98 -0.89 -0.28
C GLN A 271 17.38 0.47 0.31
N VAL A 272 16.38 1.29 0.66
CA VAL A 272 16.60 2.52 1.44
C VAL A 272 16.17 2.25 2.88
N GLY A 273 17.10 2.36 3.81
CA GLY A 273 16.84 2.32 5.24
C GLY A 273 16.69 3.73 5.82
N ILE A 274 15.89 3.90 6.87
CA ILE A 274 15.81 5.14 7.67
C ILE A 274 15.80 4.77 9.14
N ASP A 275 16.59 5.46 9.97
CA ASP A 275 16.37 5.54 11.42
C ASP A 275 16.09 6.99 11.86
N ARG A 276 16.17 7.30 13.17
CA ARG A 276 15.97 8.68 13.67
C ARG A 276 17.08 9.67 13.28
N HIS A 277 18.24 9.22 12.80
CA HIS A 277 19.47 10.02 12.65
C HIS A 277 20.00 10.02 11.21
N ASN A 278 19.81 8.93 10.47
CA ASN A 278 20.46 8.64 9.20
C ASN A 278 19.50 8.06 8.16
N VAL A 279 19.81 8.32 6.89
CA VAL A 279 19.32 7.57 5.74
C VAL A 279 20.42 6.59 5.32
N TYR A 280 20.04 5.34 5.06
CA TYR A 280 20.94 4.26 4.67
C TYR A 280 20.64 3.79 3.24
N VAL A 281 21.69 3.54 2.46
CA VAL A 281 21.60 2.73 1.24
C VAL A 281 22.12 1.35 1.59
N MET A 282 21.31 0.32 1.34
CA MET A 282 21.59 -1.04 1.81
C MET A 282 21.45 -2.07 0.69
N LEU A 283 22.22 -3.15 0.78
CA LEU A 283 22.19 -4.31 -0.10
C LEU A 283 21.90 -5.54 0.77
N ASN A 284 20.72 -6.16 0.64
CA ASN A 284 20.29 -7.28 1.49
C ASN A 284 20.59 -7.10 2.99
N SER A 285 20.19 -5.96 3.55
CA SER A 285 20.43 -5.57 4.95
C SER A 285 21.87 -5.18 5.33
N MET A 286 22.86 -5.32 4.43
CA MET A 286 24.20 -4.75 4.61
C MET A 286 24.19 -3.25 4.26
N VAL A 287 24.72 -2.39 5.13
CA VAL A 287 24.83 -0.95 4.87
C VAL A 287 25.99 -0.67 3.91
N LEU A 288 25.68 -0.08 2.74
CA LEU A 288 26.68 0.38 1.78
C LEU A 288 27.06 1.85 1.98
N ARG A 289 26.07 2.69 2.31
CA ARG A 289 26.27 4.14 2.55
C ARG A 289 25.32 4.61 3.64
N LYS A 290 25.77 5.57 4.45
CA LYS A 290 24.95 6.31 5.42
C LYS A 290 25.10 7.82 5.19
N ALA A 291 24.04 8.58 5.44
CA ALA A 291 24.06 10.04 5.46
C ALA A 291 23.19 10.53 6.63
N PRO A 292 23.63 11.52 7.42
CA PRO A 292 22.77 12.16 8.42
C PRO A 292 21.52 12.77 7.76
N ILE A 293 20.39 12.78 8.47
CA ILE A 293 19.11 13.30 7.93
C ILE A 293 19.19 14.83 7.70
N GLU A 294 20.00 15.53 8.47
CA GLU A 294 20.30 16.96 8.36
C GLU A 294 21.07 17.28 7.06
N ALA A 295 21.93 16.35 6.64
CA ALA A 295 22.74 16.48 5.43
C ALA A 295 21.92 16.34 4.14
N ILE A 296 20.67 15.86 4.20
CA ILE A 296 19.79 15.72 3.04
C ILE A 296 19.35 17.11 2.54
N SER A 297 19.93 17.58 1.44
CA SER A 297 19.58 18.86 0.82
C SER A 297 18.28 18.77 0.03
N GLY A 298 18.11 17.69 -0.75
CA GLY A 298 17.07 17.59 -1.76
C GLY A 298 16.54 16.18 -1.98
N MET A 299 15.30 16.09 -2.46
CA MET A 299 14.67 14.82 -2.83
C MET A 299 13.86 15.02 -4.11
N ARG A 300 14.24 14.34 -5.19
CA ARG A 300 13.60 14.44 -6.51
C ARG A 300 12.86 13.14 -6.84
N SER A 301 11.60 13.25 -7.27
CA SER A 301 10.77 12.10 -7.65
C SER A 301 10.10 12.38 -8.99
N ASN A 302 10.43 11.59 -10.02
CA ASN A 302 9.85 11.73 -11.36
C ASN A 302 9.48 10.35 -11.92
N GLY A 303 8.18 10.08 -12.09
CA GLY A 303 7.67 8.76 -12.49
C GLY A 303 8.15 7.66 -11.53
N ASN A 304 8.90 6.69 -12.07
CA ASN A 304 9.55 5.61 -11.31
C ASN A 304 10.94 5.99 -10.73
N LYS A 305 11.51 7.13 -11.14
CA LYS A 305 12.80 7.60 -10.63
C LYS A 305 12.66 8.21 -9.23
N LEU A 306 13.60 7.92 -8.34
CA LEU A 306 13.81 8.62 -7.09
C LEU A 306 15.30 8.98 -6.97
N GLY A 307 15.59 10.24 -6.68
CA GLY A 307 16.91 10.74 -6.29
C GLY A 307 16.84 11.37 -4.90
N ILE A 308 17.87 11.14 -4.09
CA ILE A 308 18.11 11.78 -2.80
C ILE A 308 19.48 12.46 -2.91
N GLU A 309 19.51 13.76 -2.67
CA GLU A 309 20.68 14.63 -2.71
C GLU A 309 21.08 15.01 -1.28
N ALA A 310 22.38 15.00 -1.01
CA ALA A 310 22.93 15.28 0.30
C ALA A 310 24.27 16.01 0.21
N ARG A 311 24.54 16.85 1.22
CA ARG A 311 25.81 17.57 1.41
C ARG A 311 26.77 16.64 2.16
N ILE A 312 27.65 15.97 1.43
CA ILE A 312 28.56 14.94 1.99
C ILE A 312 29.99 15.19 1.51
N GLY A 313 30.89 15.42 2.48
CA GLY A 313 32.30 15.73 2.27
C GLY A 313 32.71 16.98 3.07
N ARG A 314 34.02 17.23 3.16
CA ARG A 314 34.56 18.43 3.85
C ARG A 314 34.07 19.74 3.18
N ASP A 315 33.92 19.72 1.86
CA ASP A 315 33.57 20.90 1.05
C ASP A 315 32.07 21.24 1.05
N GLY A 316 31.24 20.48 1.77
CA GLY A 316 29.78 20.69 1.85
C GLY A 316 28.99 20.53 0.54
N ALA A 317 29.65 20.19 -0.57
CA ALA A 317 29.05 20.13 -1.90
C ALA A 317 27.89 19.12 -1.99
N GLU A 318 26.82 19.52 -2.68
CA GLU A 318 25.66 18.66 -2.91
C GLU A 318 25.97 17.54 -3.90
N LYS A 319 25.84 16.29 -3.44
CA LYS A 319 26.09 15.09 -4.22
C LYS A 319 24.86 14.19 -4.20
N THR A 320 24.64 13.44 -5.27
CA THR A 320 23.56 12.44 -5.32
C THR A 320 23.93 11.26 -4.40
N PHE A 321 23.29 11.18 -3.24
CA PHE A 321 23.52 10.12 -2.26
C PHE A 321 22.95 8.78 -2.73
N PHE A 322 21.72 8.82 -3.25
CA PHE A 322 21.00 7.66 -3.77
C PHE A 322 20.21 8.04 -5.03
N SER A 323 20.24 7.19 -6.05
CA SER A 323 19.41 7.33 -7.24
C SER A 323 18.98 5.96 -7.74
N THR A 324 17.69 5.82 -8.06
CA THR A 324 17.14 4.62 -8.68
C THR A 324 16.16 4.97 -9.78
N ARG A 325 16.08 4.10 -10.80
CA ARG A 325 15.06 4.14 -11.87
C ARG A 325 13.87 3.22 -11.57
N ARG A 326 13.91 2.46 -10.48
CA ARG A 326 12.88 1.49 -10.06
C ARG A 326 11.99 2.09 -8.97
N PHE A 327 10.69 1.85 -9.06
CA PHE A 327 9.71 2.38 -8.10
C PHE A 327 9.96 1.82 -6.69
N ILE A 328 10.06 2.68 -5.68
CA ILE A 328 10.17 2.27 -4.27
C ILE A 328 8.78 2.13 -3.65
N ARG A 329 8.52 0.97 -3.05
CA ARG A 329 7.30 0.66 -2.30
C ARG A 329 7.17 1.65 -1.14
N ASN A 330 5.98 2.24 -0.97
CA ASN A 330 5.73 3.31 0.01
C ASN A 330 6.66 4.54 -0.12
N ARG A 331 7.12 4.90 -1.34
CA ARG A 331 7.93 6.13 -1.57
C ARG A 331 7.34 7.39 -0.93
N GLY A 332 6.02 7.57 -0.95
CA GLY A 332 5.38 8.73 -0.29
C GLY A 332 5.61 8.77 1.23
N VAL A 333 5.58 7.60 1.88
CA VAL A 333 5.86 7.41 3.32
C VAL A 333 7.34 7.64 3.60
N LEU A 334 8.24 7.08 2.78
CA LEU A 334 9.70 7.32 2.87
C LEU A 334 10.00 8.83 2.87
N LEU A 335 9.50 9.55 1.87
CA LEU A 335 9.74 10.99 1.71
C LEU A 335 9.12 11.83 2.82
N HIS A 336 7.97 11.43 3.35
CA HIS A 336 7.32 12.13 4.46
C HIS A 336 8.03 11.87 5.79
N LEU A 337 8.52 10.65 6.05
CA LEU A 337 9.34 10.34 7.23
C LEU A 337 10.64 11.15 7.28
N ILE A 338 11.37 11.29 6.16
CA ILE A 338 12.60 12.11 6.11
C ILE A 338 12.30 13.56 6.50
N ARG A 339 11.18 14.12 6.02
CA ARG A 339 10.74 15.48 6.37
C ARG A 339 10.34 15.59 7.84
N GLU A 340 9.46 14.71 8.29
CA GLU A 340 8.95 14.70 9.68
C GLU A 340 10.10 14.57 10.70
N ILE A 341 11.06 13.69 10.47
CA ILE A 341 12.23 13.54 11.37
C ILE A 341 13.12 14.79 11.34
N ARG A 342 13.36 15.38 10.16
CA ARG A 342 14.13 16.62 10.03
C ARG A 342 13.44 17.80 10.74
N ASP A 343 12.13 17.92 10.60
CA ASP A 343 11.35 18.99 11.20
C ASP A 343 11.23 18.83 12.74
N GLN A 344 11.16 17.58 13.24
CA GLN A 344 11.23 17.29 14.68
C GLN A 344 12.60 17.63 15.28
N ARG A 345 13.70 17.39 14.57
CA ARG A 345 15.05 17.77 15.00
C ARG A 345 15.21 19.27 15.09
N LYS A 346 14.87 20.02 14.03
CA LYS A 346 14.85 21.49 14.06
C LYS A 346 14.11 22.05 15.26
N ARG A 347 12.89 21.56 15.54
CA ARG A 347 12.09 21.98 16.71
C ARG A 347 12.68 21.57 18.06
N THR A 348 13.63 20.65 18.10
CA THR A 348 14.36 20.26 19.31
C THR A 348 15.58 21.17 19.49
N ASP A 349 16.28 21.48 18.40
CA ASP A 349 17.43 22.39 18.38
C ASP A 349 17.01 23.87 18.57
N GLU A 350 15.81 24.24 18.12
CA GLU A 350 15.20 25.58 18.25
C GLU A 350 14.53 25.83 19.62
N LYS A 351 14.36 24.80 20.46
CA LYS A 351 13.87 25.02 21.83
C LYS A 351 15.01 25.66 22.63
N PRO A 352 14.84 26.87 23.19
CA PRO A 352 15.83 27.39 24.12
C PRO A 352 15.93 26.40 25.28
N ILE A 353 17.16 26.02 25.61
CA ILE A 353 17.43 25.41 26.90
C ILE A 353 17.05 26.47 27.92
N THR A 354 15.89 26.33 28.56
CA THR A 354 15.61 27.04 29.80
C THR A 354 16.67 26.59 30.79
N LEU A 355 17.72 27.40 30.89
CA LEU A 355 18.66 27.37 31.99
C LEU A 355 17.80 27.49 33.24
N VAL A 356 17.60 26.35 33.92
CA VAL A 356 17.10 26.36 35.28
C VAL A 356 18.14 27.16 36.05
N ARG A 357 17.78 28.36 36.50
CA ARG A 357 18.53 29.05 37.54
C ARG A 357 18.48 28.15 38.77
N THR A 358 19.49 27.29 38.90
CA THR A 358 19.92 26.84 40.21
C THR A 358 20.56 28.04 40.86
N ASP A 359 19.74 28.83 41.55
CA ASP A 359 20.18 29.85 42.50
C ASP A 359 20.85 29.12 43.68
N ILE A 360 22.08 28.66 43.46
CA ILE A 360 22.94 28.09 44.50
C ILE A 360 23.48 29.28 45.30
N PRO A 361 23.12 29.44 46.59
CA PRO A 361 23.69 30.49 47.40
C PRO A 361 25.19 30.30 47.52
N VAL A 362 25.95 31.34 47.18
CA VAL A 362 27.41 31.35 47.32
C VAL A 362 27.75 31.21 48.81
N PRO A 363 28.54 30.18 49.23
CA PRO A 363 28.93 30.06 50.63
C PRO A 363 29.89 31.20 51.00
N VAL A 364 29.56 31.93 52.06
CA VAL A 364 30.41 32.96 52.66
C VAL A 364 31.66 32.29 53.25
N PRO A 365 32.89 32.80 53.00
CA PRO A 365 34.10 32.21 53.56
C PRO A 365 34.17 32.45 55.07
N VAL A 366 34.29 31.37 55.84
CA VAL A 366 34.56 31.40 57.28
C VAL A 366 36.07 31.59 57.50
N PRO A 367 36.52 32.51 58.37
CA PRO A 367 37.95 32.70 58.64
C PRO A 367 38.52 31.53 59.45
N ALA A 368 39.77 31.16 59.15
CA ALA A 368 40.45 30.06 59.81
C ALA A 368 40.89 30.42 61.26
N PRO A 369 40.67 29.55 62.26
CA PRO A 369 41.30 29.66 63.57
C PRO A 369 42.71 29.07 63.55
N ALA A 370 43.62 29.67 64.33
CA ALA A 370 45.01 29.25 64.45
C ALA A 370 45.21 28.09 65.45
N GLU A 371 46.40 27.50 65.41
CA GLU A 371 46.86 26.36 66.22
C GLU A 371 46.90 26.66 67.74
N THR A 372 46.63 25.66 68.59
CA THR A 372 47.49 25.34 69.76
C THR A 372 47.23 23.93 70.32
N MET A 373 48.12 23.48 71.21
CA MET A 373 48.43 22.07 71.53
C MET A 373 47.73 21.48 72.77
N GLU A 374 47.81 20.15 72.85
CA GLU A 374 48.13 19.31 74.04
C GLU A 374 47.10 18.86 75.11
N ALA A 375 47.04 17.52 75.25
CA ALA A 375 47.29 16.72 76.48
C ALA A 375 46.13 15.97 77.20
N ALA A 376 46.54 14.84 77.82
CA ALA A 376 45.82 13.87 78.69
C ALA A 376 44.72 13.00 78.00
N VAL A 377 44.82 11.65 77.93
CA VAL A 377 44.80 10.61 79.01
C VAL A 377 43.38 10.57 79.64
N GLU A 378 42.60 9.48 79.62
CA GLU A 378 42.90 8.11 80.10
C GLU A 378 41.94 7.04 79.49
N ILE A 379 42.28 5.74 79.58
CA ILE A 379 41.45 4.56 79.19
C ILE A 379 41.24 3.68 80.44
N PRO A 380 40.00 3.31 80.82
CA PRO A 380 39.52 1.90 80.77
C PRO A 380 37.98 1.80 80.54
N GLU A 381 37.30 0.66 80.33
CA GLU A 381 37.60 -0.77 80.12
C GLU A 381 36.33 -1.50 79.59
N THR A 382 36.46 -2.62 78.86
CA THR A 382 35.47 -3.76 78.77
C THR A 382 34.03 -3.48 78.25
N LEU A 383 33.21 -4.42 77.73
CA LEU A 383 33.32 -5.83 77.28
C LEU A 383 32.80 -5.89 75.81
N ALA A 384 33.42 -6.60 74.87
CA ALA A 384 33.20 -8.03 74.56
C ALA A 384 31.72 -8.45 74.39
N GLU A 385 31.26 -8.59 73.13
CA GLU A 385 30.66 -9.84 72.57
C GLU A 385 30.21 -9.69 71.09
N THR A 386 30.88 -10.45 70.21
CA THR A 386 30.34 -11.10 69.01
C THR A 386 30.61 -12.60 69.22
N PRO A 387 29.68 -13.53 68.93
CA PRO A 387 29.37 -14.01 67.57
C PRO A 387 27.85 -14.34 67.40
N GLU A 388 27.26 -14.90 66.33
CA GLU A 388 27.55 -15.14 64.89
C GLU A 388 26.19 -15.30 64.14
N PRO A 389 26.11 -15.48 62.80
CA PRO A 389 24.83 -15.56 62.08
C PRO A 389 24.18 -16.95 62.12
N VAL A 390 22.91 -17.02 61.73
CA VAL A 390 22.21 -18.29 61.42
C VAL A 390 21.57 -18.20 60.03
N GLU A 391 22.04 -19.04 59.11
CA GLU A 391 21.30 -19.44 57.92
C GLU A 391 20.18 -20.42 58.32
N GLU A 392 18.99 -20.33 57.69
CA GLU A 392 18.25 -21.47 57.11
C GLU A 392 16.84 -21.05 56.68
N SER A 393 16.59 -20.98 55.36
CA SER A 393 15.58 -21.76 54.61
C SER A 393 15.36 -21.25 53.17
#